data_AF-A0A0M0BSQ8-F1
#
_entry.id   AF-A0A0M0BSQ8-F1
#
_cell.length_a   1.000
_cell.length_b   1.000
_cell.length_c   1.000
_cell.angle_alpha   90.00
_cell.angle_beta   90.00
_cell.angle_gamma   90.00
#
_symmetry.space_group_name_H-M   'P 1'
#
loop_
_entity.id
_entity.type
_entity.pdbx_description
1 polymer ?
#
loop_
_entity_poly.entity_id
_entity_poly.type
_entity_poly.pdbx_seq_one_letter_code
_entity_poly.pdbx_strand_id
1 'polypeptide(L)' 'MSLRLGLRNLTGVQEVLVLALMLVSIFALFFSDIEFTYKIGIAALVFSLIFLISLASQLLNQENRKDNSER' A
#
# COMPACT_ATOMS: atom_id res chain seq x y z
N MET A 1 17.37 -14.47 -5.36
CA MET A 1 17.82 -13.54 -4.30
C MET A 1 16.58 -12.95 -3.65
N SER A 2 16.59 -12.89 -2.32
CA SER A 2 15.46 -12.84 -1.38
C SER A 2 14.38 -11.75 -1.59
N LEU A 3 13.21 -12.12 -2.13
CA LEU A 3 11.96 -11.33 -1.98
C LEU A 3 11.53 -11.25 -0.49
N ARG A 4 12.05 -12.18 0.33
CA ARG A 4 11.84 -12.27 1.79
C ARG A 4 12.60 -11.22 2.61
N LEU A 5 13.64 -10.58 2.07
CA LEU A 5 14.43 -9.59 2.82
C LEU A 5 13.71 -8.24 2.87
N GLY A 6 12.94 -7.90 1.83
CA GLY A 6 12.13 -6.69 1.79
C GLY A 6 10.93 -6.75 2.72
N LEU A 7 10.24 -7.89 2.80
CA LEU A 7 9.04 -8.04 3.64
C LEU A 7 9.31 -7.99 5.14
N ARG A 8 10.48 -8.47 5.61
CA ARG A 8 10.75 -8.59 7.05
C ARG A 8 10.93 -7.24 7.76
N ASN A 9 11.15 -6.16 7.02
CA ASN A 9 11.36 -4.82 7.56
C ASN A 9 10.17 -3.87 7.34
N LEU A 10 9.09 -4.37 6.75
CA LEU A 10 7.85 -3.62 6.58
C LEU A 10 7.02 -3.77 7.85
N THR A 11 6.52 -2.66 8.38
CA THR A 11 5.52 -2.72 9.45
C THR A 11 4.32 -3.55 8.98
N GLY A 12 3.66 -4.34 9.84
CA GLY A 12 2.63 -5.30 9.42
C GLY A 12 1.50 -4.69 8.56
N VAL A 13 1.20 -3.39 8.76
CA VAL A 13 0.26 -2.63 7.93
C VAL A 13 0.75 -2.51 6.48
N GLN A 14 2.04 -2.27 6.28
CA GLN A 14 2.65 -2.09 4.97
C GLN A 14 2.74 -3.42 4.20
N GLU A 15 2.97 -4.54 4.89
CA GLU A 15 2.87 -5.88 4.29
C GLU A 15 1.45 -6.18 3.80
N VAL A 16 0.43 -5.90 4.61
CA VAL A 16 -0.99 -6.07 4.24
C VAL A 16 -1.37 -5.18 3.06
N LEU A 17 -0.92 -3.92 3.04
CA LEU A 17 -1.15 -3.01 1.92
C LEU A 17 -0.51 -3.52 0.62
N VAL A 18 0.72 -4.04 0.67
CA VAL A 18 1.39 -4.61 -0.51
C VAL A 18 0.67 -5.86 -1.02
N LEU A 19 0.24 -6.74 -0.11
CA LEU A 19 -0.52 -7.95 -0.46
C LEU A 19 -1.88 -7.60 -1.09
N ALA A 20 -2.60 -6.63 -0.52
CA ALA A 20 -3.85 -6.13 -1.07
C ALA A 20 -3.64 -5.54 -2.47
N LEU A 21 -2.57 -4.77 -2.68
CA LEU A 21 -2.24 -4.15 -3.96
C LEU A 21 -1.86 -5.20 -5.02
N MET A 22 -1.17 -6.28 -4.63
CA MET A 22 -0.94 -7.43 -5.51
C MET A 22 -2.25 -8.09 -5.94
N LEU A 23 -3.17 -8.35 -5.01
CA LEU A 23 -4.47 -8.97 -5.31
C LEU A 23 -5.33 -8.13 -6.24
N VAL A 24 -5.42 -6.82 -5.98
CA VAL A 24 -6.16 -5.88 -6.86
C VAL A 24 -5.52 -5.83 -8.25
N SER A 25 -4.18 -5.83 -8.32
CA SER A 25 -3.46 -5.82 -9.60
C SER A 25 -3.72 -7.09 -10.41
N ILE A 26 -3.77 -8.26 -9.76
CA ILE A 26 -4.10 -9.54 -10.42
C ILE A 26 -5.54 -9.49 -10.95
N PHE A 27 -6.50 -9.02 -10.16
CA PHE A 27 -7.90 -8.91 -10.62
C PHE A 27 -8.06 -7.93 -11.79
N ALA A 28 -7.43 -6.75 -11.72
CA ALA A 28 -7.49 -5.74 -12.77
C ALA A 28 -6.84 -6.20 -14.09
N LEU A 29 -5.72 -6.93 -14.00
CA LEU A 29 -5.02 -7.40 -15.19
C LEU A 29 -5.71 -8.61 -15.83
N PHE A 30 -6.11 -9.59 -15.03
CA PHE A 30 -6.52 -10.91 -15.54
C PHE A 30 -8.04 -11.14 -15.63
N PHE A 31 -8.85 -10.49 -14.78
CA PHE A 31 -10.30 -10.76 -14.71
C PHE A 31 -11.19 -9.65 -15.28
N SER A 32 -10.58 -8.53 -15.65
CA SER A 32 -11.29 -7.37 -16.13
C SER A 32 -11.25 -7.32 -17.66
N ASP A 33 -12.36 -7.67 -18.32
CA ASP A 33 -12.57 -7.44 -19.76
C ASP A 33 -13.03 -6.00 -19.98
N ILE A 34 -12.19 -5.05 -19.55
CA ILE A 34 -12.46 -3.62 -19.51
C ILE A 34 -11.39 -2.92 -20.34
N GLU A 35 -11.79 -1.91 -21.13
CA GLU A 35 -10.89 -1.08 -21.92
C GLU A 35 -9.66 -0.62 -21.12
N PHE A 36 -8.49 -0.68 -21.76
CA PHE A 36 -7.19 -0.42 -21.15
C PHE A 36 -7.14 0.90 -20.37
N THR A 37 -7.83 1.93 -20.86
CA THR A 37 -7.99 3.24 -20.22
C THR A 37 -8.63 3.16 -18.83
N TYR A 38 -9.65 2.33 -18.65
CA TYR A 38 -10.32 2.16 -17.37
C TYR A 38 -9.45 1.38 -16.36
N LYS A 39 -8.63 0.43 -16.84
CA LYS A 39 -7.68 -0.29 -15.99
C LYS A 39 -6.64 0.66 -15.38
N ILE A 40 -6.14 1.61 -16.17
CA ILE A 40 -5.22 2.65 -15.71
C ILE A 40 -5.90 3.57 -14.69
N GLY A 41 -7.15 3.98 -14.95
CA GLY A 41 -7.91 4.83 -14.03
C GLY A 41 -8.13 4.15 -12.68
N ILE A 42 -8.54 2.88 -12.66
CA ILE A 42 -8.74 2.11 -11.43
C ILE A 42 -7.40 1.93 -10.68
N ALA A 43 -6.32 1.61 -11.39
CA ALA A 43 -5.00 1.47 -10.79
C ALA A 43 -4.52 2.78 -10.14
N ALA A 44 -4.72 3.93 -10.80
CA ALA A 44 -4.36 5.23 -10.26
C ALA A 44 -5.18 5.59 -9.01
N LEU A 45 -6.49 5.30 -9.01
CA LEU A 45 -7.36 5.55 -7.86
C LEU A 45 -6.99 4.67 -6.66
N VAL A 46 -6.78 3.38 -6.88
CA VAL A 46 -6.37 2.44 -5.82
C VAL A 46 -5.00 2.82 -5.26
N PHE A 47 -4.05 3.16 -6.14
CA PHE A 47 -2.73 3.62 -5.73
C PHE A 47 -2.81 4.89 -4.89
N SER A 48 -3.58 5.89 -5.33
CA SER A 48 -3.76 7.15 -4.61
C SER A 48 -4.36 6.92 -3.22
N LEU A 49 -5.38 6.06 -3.11
CA LEU A 49 -6.00 5.75 -1.83
C LEU A 49 -5.02 5.08 -0.86
N ILE A 50 -4.27 4.09 -1.33
CA ILE A 50 -3.26 3.39 -0.52
C ILE A 50 -2.14 4.34 -0.11
N PHE A 51 -1.73 5.22 -1.02
CA PHE A 51 -0.71 6.24 -0.75
C PHE A 51 -1.16 7.20 0.35
N LEU A 52 -2.39 7.73 0.28
CA LEU A 52 -2.93 8.60 1.32
C LEU A 52 -3.01 7.91 2.69
N ILE A 53 -3.53 6.68 2.73
CA ILE A 53 -3.67 5.92 3.98
C ILE A 53 -2.29 5.62 4.58
N SER A 54 -1.31 5.28 3.74
CA SER A 54 0.07 5.04 4.16
C SER A 54 0.71 6.31 4.72
N LEU A 55 0.55 7.45 4.05
CA LEU A 55 1.05 8.74 4.53
C LEU A 55 0.40 9.14 5.86
N ALA A 56 -0.93 9.02 5.96
CA ALA A 56 -1.65 9.31 7.19
C ALA A 56 -1.17 8.42 8.34
N SER A 57 -0.99 7.12 8.09
CA SER A 57 -0.48 6.18 9.10
C SER A 57 0.95 6.51 9.52
N GLN A 58 1.82 6.90 8.58
CA GLN A 58 3.19 7.29 8.87
C GLN A 58 3.26 8.58 9.70
N LEU A 59 2.44 9.58 9.37
CA LEU A 59 2.32 10.84 10.12
C LEU A 59 1.83 10.60 11.56
N LEU A 60 0.79 9.80 11.73
CA LEU A 60 0.27 9.42 13.06
C LEU A 60 1.32 8.66 13.89
N ASN A 61 2.09 7.77 13.27
CA ASN A 61 3.15 7.06 13.97
C ASN A 61 4.35 7.95 14.32
N GLN A 62 4.65 8.98 13.51
CA GLN A 62 5.68 9.95 13.82
C GLN A 62 5.29 10.83 15.01
N GLU A 63 4.04 11.27 15.07
CA GLU A 63 3.50 12.04 16.20
C GLU A 63 3.58 11.23 17.51
N ASN A 64 3.10 9.99 17.50
CA ASN A 64 3.12 9.11 18.68
C ASN A 64 4.55 8.79 19.17
N ARG A 65 5.53 8.68 18.26
CA ARG A 65 6.94 8.47 18.66
C ARG A 65 7.59 9.72 19.25
N LYS A 66 7.12 10.91 18.88
CA LYS A 66 7.65 12.18 19.38
C LYS A 66 7.16 12.45 20.81
N ASP A 67 5.88 12.19 21.10
CA ASP A 67 5.30 12.32 22.45
C ASP A 67 5.98 11.41 23.48
N ASN A 68 6.29 10.16 23.10
CA ASN A 68 6.90 9.17 24.00
C ASN A 68 8.42 9.38 24.24
N SER A 69 9.05 10.34 23.55
CA SER A 69 10.47 10.69 23.74
C SER A 69 10.66 11.90 24.67
N GLU A 70 9.58 12.60 25.03
CA GLU A 70 9.57 13.75 25.93
C GLU A 70 9.05 13.40 27.35
N ARG A 71 8.77 12.11 27.62
CA ARG A 71 8.48 11.56 28.94
C ARG A 71 9.63 10.70 29.45
#